data_AF-A0A1V5MSV2-F1
#
_entry.id   AF-A0A1V5MSV2-F1
#
_cell.length_a   1.000
_cell.length_b   1.000
_cell.length_c   1.000
_cell.angle_alpha   90.00
_cell.angle_beta   90.00
_cell.angle_gamma   90.00
#
_symmetry.space_group_name_H-M   'P 1'
#
loop_
_entity.id
_entity.type
_entity.pdbx_description
1 polymer ?
#
loop_
_entity_poly.entity_id
_entity_poly.type
_entity_poly.pdbx_seq_one_letter_code
_entity_poly.pdbx_strand_id
1 'polypeptide(L)'
;MNADAVPEGKQDRLYPAEQIRTPSILLTFWNGSRVHSQNAFRRLLRDHYSPTPGGQKVVPPVACSQNTGSDPAIEYINDIGSHHLPVDTFWIDAGWYICKDGSWVNTGTWESNPDIFPNGLEPVAEATHNNGFKFLLWFEPERVTPDSWLAVNHQEWLLGSSAGWQLLDYGNPAALAWAKSKFSGMIQDIGIDVYRQDFNHYPLQYWTDTSTRKGMKQIKYITGMYEYLDYLLAQSPNLLIDNCASGGKRINIEMLKRSLVLWRSDECWDPEIEQCFTYGLSSWIPYTGRGSITTDKYIFRSGMGSHFTLAHGNTNMPWSAATTRLNELNSIKHLYSSDFYPLTAYSRSDNVWMAWQYDSPERGEGLVQAFRRSGSSAATMTFQLKELVPTAQYRVINLDTGGNIFRFGYELMENGLQVTITDLPGSALFTYRITSPLSDYNMDRQINLEDFSFLANQWLSGICGCPSYCGRTDLDLNGVVDIADFAIFLQDWMTDW
;
A
#
# COMPACT_ATOMS: atom_id res chain seq x y z
N MET A 1 12.39 7.77 -18.79
CA MET A 1 12.83 8.97 -19.52
C MET A 1 12.72 8.65 -21.00
N ASN A 2 11.79 9.27 -21.73
CA ASN A 2 11.91 9.29 -23.19
C ASN A 2 12.94 10.36 -23.51
N ALA A 3 14.16 9.90 -23.79
CA ALA A 3 15.18 10.70 -24.44
C ALA A 3 14.80 10.81 -25.91
N ASP A 4 13.83 11.67 -26.23
CA ASP A 4 13.75 12.18 -27.58
C ASP A 4 15.02 12.99 -27.83
N ALA A 5 15.80 12.54 -28.81
CA ALA A 5 17.09 13.08 -29.17
C ALA A 5 17.00 14.60 -29.39
N VAL A 6 17.45 15.36 -28.40
CA VAL A 6 17.63 16.81 -28.52
C VAL A 6 18.98 17.05 -29.22
N PRO A 7 19.01 17.79 -30.34
CA PRO A 7 20.25 18.06 -31.08
C PRO A 7 21.34 18.68 -30.19
N GLU A 8 22.58 18.23 -30.37
CA GLU A 8 23.77 18.80 -29.72
C GLU A 8 23.82 20.33 -29.89
N GLY A 9 23.97 21.06 -28.78
CA GLY A 9 24.27 22.50 -28.79
C GLY A 9 23.29 23.42 -28.04
N LYS A 10 22.21 22.92 -27.44
CA LYS A 10 21.28 23.72 -26.60
C LYS A 10 20.90 23.04 -25.28
N GLN A 11 21.88 22.49 -24.57
CA GLN A 11 21.65 21.71 -23.35
C GLN A 11 21.96 22.52 -22.08
N ASP A 12 20.99 22.54 -21.17
CA ASP A 12 21.08 22.65 -19.71
C ASP A 12 22.30 23.40 -19.17
N ARG A 13 22.34 24.72 -19.38
CA ARG A 13 23.41 25.55 -18.83
C ARG A 13 23.19 25.80 -17.34
N LEU A 14 24.21 25.49 -16.54
CA LEU A 14 24.36 25.99 -15.18
C LEU A 14 25.15 27.30 -15.20
N TYR A 15 24.73 28.24 -14.37
CA TYR A 15 25.53 29.42 -14.08
C TYR A 15 26.70 29.05 -13.14
N PRO A 16 27.76 29.88 -13.07
CA PRO A 16 28.82 29.68 -12.09
C PRO A 16 28.24 29.50 -10.68
N ALA A 17 28.73 28.49 -9.96
CA ALA A 17 28.29 28.06 -8.63
C ALA A 17 26.86 27.46 -8.54
N GLU A 18 26.09 27.37 -9.61
CA GLU A 18 24.86 26.57 -9.60
C GLU A 18 25.19 25.07 -9.56
N GLN A 19 24.34 24.32 -8.88
CA GLN A 19 24.40 22.86 -8.81
C GLN A 19 23.03 22.30 -9.18
N ILE A 20 23.03 21.08 -9.71
CA ILE A 20 21.80 20.29 -9.91
C ILE A 20 21.98 18.92 -9.29
N ARG A 21 20.87 18.38 -8.78
CA ARG A 21 20.78 16.99 -8.36
C ARG A 21 20.24 16.16 -9.52
N THR A 22 20.97 15.12 -9.91
CA THR A 22 20.43 14.06 -10.78
C THR A 22 19.57 13.11 -9.95
N PRO A 23 18.54 12.46 -10.54
CA PRO A 23 17.81 11.42 -9.83
C PRO A 23 18.74 10.26 -9.46
N SER A 24 18.48 9.62 -8.31
CA SER A 24 19.18 8.42 -7.91
C SER A 24 18.65 7.20 -8.68
N ILE A 25 19.54 6.30 -9.07
CA ILE A 25 19.18 5.01 -9.66
C ILE A 25 19.42 3.94 -8.60
N LEU A 26 18.39 3.16 -8.29
CA LEU A 26 18.49 2.01 -7.41
C LEU A 26 18.73 0.75 -8.25
N LEU A 27 19.84 0.06 -7.98
CA LEU A 27 20.19 -1.21 -8.62
C LEU A 27 20.11 -2.31 -7.56
N THR A 28 19.29 -3.33 -7.81
CA THR A 28 19.21 -4.55 -7.01
C THR A 28 19.71 -5.73 -7.82
N PHE A 29 20.72 -6.42 -7.31
CA PHE A 29 21.27 -7.63 -7.91
C PHE A 29 20.68 -8.84 -7.19
N TRP A 30 20.30 -9.88 -7.93
CA TRP A 30 19.70 -11.09 -7.37
C TRP A 30 20.20 -12.35 -8.07
N ASN A 31 20.04 -13.48 -7.39
CA ASN A 31 20.12 -14.82 -7.98
C ASN A 31 18.75 -15.51 -7.84
N GLY A 32 18.47 -16.51 -8.67
CA GLY A 32 17.22 -17.25 -8.64
C GLY A 32 16.09 -16.62 -9.47
N SER A 33 14.85 -16.80 -9.03
CA SER A 33 13.66 -16.47 -9.83
C SER A 33 13.38 -14.96 -9.89
N ARG A 34 12.62 -14.53 -10.92
CA ARG A 34 12.14 -13.15 -11.01
C ARG A 34 11.26 -12.77 -9.81
N VAL A 35 10.42 -13.69 -9.31
CA VAL A 35 9.56 -13.43 -8.15
C VAL A 35 10.39 -13.23 -6.89
N HIS A 36 11.45 -14.03 -6.71
CA HIS A 36 12.39 -13.83 -5.61
C HIS A 36 13.03 -12.42 -5.65
N SER A 37 13.45 -11.95 -6.83
CA SER A 37 13.98 -10.60 -7.00
C SER A 37 12.98 -9.49 -6.66
N GLN A 38 11.70 -9.71 -7.00
CA GLN A 38 10.61 -8.80 -6.72
C GLN A 38 10.35 -8.72 -5.21
N ASN A 39 10.37 -9.86 -4.51
CA ASN A 39 10.22 -9.89 -3.06
C ASN A 39 11.41 -9.25 -2.34
N ALA A 40 12.64 -9.46 -2.80
CA ALA A 40 13.80 -8.73 -2.30
C ALA A 40 13.62 -7.20 -2.45
N PHE A 41 13.11 -6.75 -3.59
CA PHE A 41 12.79 -5.34 -3.82
C PHE A 41 11.65 -4.83 -2.92
N ARG A 42 10.57 -5.60 -2.74
CA ARG A 42 9.46 -5.27 -1.82
C ARG A 42 9.95 -5.08 -0.39
N ARG A 43 10.79 -6.00 0.11
CA ARG A 43 11.40 -5.91 1.45
C ARG A 43 12.26 -4.66 1.58
N LEU A 44 13.11 -4.37 0.59
CA LEU A 44 13.90 -3.14 0.55
C LEU A 44 13.00 -1.90 0.64
N LEU A 45 11.91 -1.85 -0.13
CA LEU A 45 10.98 -0.72 -0.05
C LEU A 45 10.29 -0.61 1.30
N ARG A 46 9.84 -1.73 1.85
CA ARG A 46 9.17 -1.80 3.16
C ARG A 46 10.07 -1.31 4.28
N ASP A 47 11.32 -1.78 4.29
CA ASP A 47 12.23 -1.60 5.42
C ASP A 47 13.06 -0.30 5.33
N HIS A 48 13.23 0.27 4.12
CA HIS A 48 14.11 1.42 3.90
C HIS A 48 13.52 2.57 3.08
N TYR A 49 12.40 2.37 2.38
CA TYR A 49 11.78 3.39 1.52
C TYR A 49 10.30 3.57 1.80
N SER A 50 9.87 3.30 3.03
CA SER A 50 8.52 3.57 3.51
C SER A 50 8.59 4.61 4.61
N PRO A 51 7.55 5.46 4.77
CA PRO A 51 7.55 6.50 5.79
C PRO A 51 7.60 5.91 7.20
N THR A 52 8.17 6.66 8.14
CA THR A 52 8.27 6.27 9.55
C THR A 52 7.69 7.36 10.47
N PRO A 53 6.35 7.55 10.49
CA PRO A 53 5.73 8.57 11.32
C PRO A 53 6.07 8.34 12.79
N GLY A 54 6.53 9.39 13.49
CA GLY A 54 6.99 9.31 14.87
C GLY A 54 8.21 8.41 15.08
N GLY A 55 8.96 8.11 14.01
CA GLY A 55 10.07 7.15 14.04
C GLY A 55 9.64 5.68 14.13
N GLN A 56 8.35 5.38 13.99
CA GLN A 56 7.80 4.03 14.03
C GLN A 56 7.55 3.49 12.63
N LYS A 57 7.55 2.15 12.49
CA LYS A 57 7.11 1.53 11.23
C LYS A 57 5.66 1.94 10.94
N VAL A 58 5.42 2.36 9.70
CA VAL A 58 4.08 2.79 9.29
C VAL A 58 3.07 1.64 9.40
N VAL A 59 1.91 1.98 9.95
CA VAL A 59 0.70 1.14 9.91
C VAL A 59 -0.26 1.80 8.93
N PRO A 60 -0.50 1.22 7.75
CA PRO A 60 -1.41 1.82 6.78
C PRO A 60 -2.85 1.88 7.33
N PRO A 61 -3.58 2.96 7.03
CA PRO A 61 -4.89 3.23 7.61
C PRO A 61 -5.97 2.28 7.08
N VAL A 62 -6.95 2.01 7.93
CA VAL A 62 -8.25 1.46 7.52
C VAL A 62 -9.28 2.55 7.75
N ALA A 63 -9.80 3.09 6.65
CA ALA A 63 -10.61 4.29 6.67
C ALA A 63 -12.08 4.01 6.36
N CYS A 64 -12.95 4.86 6.89
CA CYS A 64 -14.25 5.17 6.29
C CYS A 64 -14.15 6.53 5.62
N SER A 65 -14.86 6.72 4.50
CA SER A 65 -14.93 8.03 3.84
C SER A 65 -16.35 8.50 3.61
N GLN A 66 -16.50 9.82 3.59
CA GLN A 66 -17.73 10.52 3.23
C GLN A 66 -17.39 11.91 2.68
N ASN A 67 -18.16 12.40 1.70
CA ASN A 67 -17.98 13.74 1.13
C ASN A 67 -19.27 14.54 1.26
N THR A 68 -19.61 14.90 2.50
CA THR A 68 -20.79 15.68 2.86
C THR A 68 -20.38 16.92 3.67
N GLY A 69 -21.35 17.76 4.03
CA GLY A 69 -21.12 18.90 4.90
C GLY A 69 -20.78 18.51 6.35
N SER A 70 -20.48 19.53 7.16
CA SER A 70 -20.05 19.38 8.55
C SER A 70 -20.95 18.46 9.38
N ASP A 71 -22.24 18.77 9.49
CA ASP A 71 -23.14 18.04 10.39
C ASP A 71 -23.33 16.56 9.97
N PRO A 72 -23.62 16.24 8.70
CA PRO A 72 -23.71 14.84 8.27
C PRO A 72 -22.40 14.05 8.45
N ALA A 73 -21.24 14.70 8.30
CA ALA A 73 -19.95 14.07 8.55
C ALA A 73 -19.78 13.72 10.04
N ILE A 74 -20.09 14.66 10.93
CA ILE A 74 -20.04 14.45 12.39
C ILE A 74 -21.02 13.35 12.83
N GLU A 75 -22.23 13.33 12.29
CA GLU A 75 -23.22 12.27 12.54
C GLU A 75 -22.66 10.90 12.15
N TYR A 76 -22.10 10.77 10.95
CA TYR A 76 -21.54 9.51 10.47
C TYR A 76 -20.30 9.06 11.26
N ILE A 77 -19.44 9.99 11.68
CA ILE A 77 -18.31 9.69 12.58
C ILE A 77 -18.82 9.07 13.90
N ASN A 78 -19.84 9.69 14.51
CA ASN A 78 -20.43 9.19 15.75
C ASN A 78 -21.11 7.82 15.57
N ASP A 79 -21.75 7.60 14.42
CA ASP A 79 -22.32 6.29 14.09
C ASP A 79 -21.23 5.21 13.99
N ILE A 80 -20.12 5.49 13.30
CA ILE A 80 -18.97 4.57 13.21
C ILE A 80 -18.45 4.23 14.62
N GLY A 81 -18.30 5.23 15.49
CA GLY A 81 -17.85 5.06 16.87
C GLY A 81 -18.83 4.24 17.72
N SER A 82 -20.13 4.54 17.64
CA SER A 82 -21.18 3.86 18.41
C SER A 82 -21.39 2.40 17.97
N HIS A 83 -21.16 2.10 16.69
CA HIS A 83 -21.20 0.73 16.17
C HIS A 83 -19.87 -0.02 16.30
N HIS A 84 -18.85 0.61 16.89
CA HIS A 84 -17.51 0.04 17.10
C HIS A 84 -16.91 -0.55 15.82
N LEU A 85 -17.05 0.18 14.71
CA LEU A 85 -16.46 -0.25 13.46
C LEU A 85 -14.94 -0.31 13.60
N PRO A 86 -14.28 -1.40 13.18
CA PRO A 86 -12.84 -1.58 13.38
C PRO A 86 -12.05 -0.84 12.29
N VAL A 87 -12.24 0.47 12.24
CA VAL A 87 -11.51 1.44 11.42
C VAL A 87 -10.68 2.34 12.34
N ASP A 88 -9.65 2.97 11.79
CA ASP A 88 -8.76 3.86 12.54
C ASP A 88 -8.69 5.28 11.96
N THR A 89 -9.34 5.52 10.82
CA THR A 89 -9.23 6.78 10.07
C THR A 89 -10.57 7.20 9.49
N PHE A 90 -10.88 8.50 9.52
CA PHE A 90 -12.01 9.10 8.82
C PHE A 90 -11.51 10.05 7.73
N TRP A 91 -12.07 9.93 6.52
CA TRP A 91 -11.60 10.64 5.34
C TRP A 91 -12.68 11.55 4.74
N ILE A 92 -12.35 12.84 4.61
CA ILE A 92 -13.03 13.82 3.75
C ILE A 92 -12.20 14.07 2.48
N ASP A 93 -12.78 13.81 1.31
CA ASP A 93 -12.13 14.00 0.01
C ASP A 93 -12.39 15.41 -0.58
N ALA A 94 -12.22 15.58 -1.90
CA ALA A 94 -12.24 16.88 -2.55
C ALA A 94 -13.59 17.62 -2.41
N GLY A 95 -13.54 18.94 -2.38
CA GLY A 95 -14.72 19.81 -2.33
C GLY A 95 -14.96 20.49 -0.97
N TRP A 96 -14.13 20.25 0.04
CA TRP A 96 -14.24 20.91 1.34
C TRP A 96 -13.88 22.40 1.34
N TYR A 97 -13.18 22.85 0.29
CA TYR A 97 -12.69 24.22 0.11
C TYR A 97 -13.60 25.03 -0.83
N ILE A 98 -13.38 26.33 -0.90
CA ILE A 98 -14.12 27.22 -1.81
C ILE A 98 -13.90 26.78 -3.27
N CYS A 99 -14.93 26.16 -3.84
CA CYS A 99 -14.98 25.69 -5.22
C CYS A 99 -15.92 26.58 -6.02
N LYS A 100 -15.42 27.24 -7.06
CA LYS A 100 -16.28 27.97 -8.02
C LYS A 100 -17.33 27.02 -8.59
N ASP A 101 -18.59 27.48 -8.67
CA ASP A 101 -19.73 26.71 -9.19
C ASP A 101 -19.94 25.33 -8.53
N GLY A 102 -19.39 25.10 -7.33
CA GLY A 102 -19.47 23.83 -6.60
C GLY A 102 -18.63 22.69 -7.20
N SER A 103 -17.80 22.96 -8.21
CA SER A 103 -17.00 21.92 -8.87
C SER A 103 -15.65 21.73 -8.19
N TRP A 104 -15.42 20.54 -7.63
CA TRP A 104 -14.19 20.19 -6.89
C TRP A 104 -12.91 20.38 -7.71
N VAL A 105 -12.97 20.42 -9.04
CA VAL A 105 -11.76 20.65 -9.86
C VAL A 105 -11.20 22.07 -9.71
N ASN A 106 -12.04 23.02 -9.26
CA ASN A 106 -11.72 24.44 -9.10
C ASN A 106 -10.90 24.68 -7.83
N THR A 107 -9.58 24.58 -7.98
CA THR A 107 -8.55 24.56 -6.93
C THR A 107 -7.73 25.86 -6.96
N GLY A 108 -7.07 26.17 -5.84
CA GLY A 108 -6.22 27.36 -5.70
C GLY A 108 -6.73 28.42 -4.71
N THR A 109 -7.87 28.16 -4.07
CA THR A 109 -8.41 28.88 -2.91
C THR A 109 -8.51 27.88 -1.77
N TRP A 110 -7.60 27.93 -0.80
CA TRP A 110 -7.45 26.91 0.25
C TRP A 110 -8.04 27.39 1.57
N GLU A 111 -9.33 27.70 1.52
CA GLU A 111 -10.17 28.09 2.64
C GLU A 111 -11.37 27.17 2.64
N SER A 112 -11.81 26.74 3.84
CA SER A 112 -12.99 25.89 3.96
C SER A 112 -14.22 26.61 3.40
N ASN A 113 -15.06 25.89 2.66
CA ASN A 113 -16.29 26.47 2.11
C ASN A 113 -17.30 26.71 3.25
N PRO A 114 -17.65 27.96 3.58
CA PRO A 114 -18.54 28.25 4.71
C PRO A 114 -19.98 27.75 4.49
N ASP A 115 -20.39 27.50 3.24
CA ASP A 115 -21.72 26.93 2.95
C ASP A 115 -21.80 25.43 3.29
N ILE A 116 -20.66 24.75 3.33
CA ILE A 116 -20.54 23.30 3.58
C ILE A 116 -20.01 23.04 5.00
N PHE A 117 -19.10 23.90 5.46
CA PHE A 117 -18.40 23.85 6.74
C PHE A 117 -18.44 25.25 7.39
N PRO A 118 -19.60 25.67 7.93
CA PRO A 118 -19.81 27.04 8.43
C PRO A 118 -18.88 27.43 9.59
N ASN A 119 -18.39 26.44 10.33
CA ASN A 119 -17.45 26.62 11.44
C ASN A 119 -16.05 26.06 11.10
N GLY A 120 -15.72 25.97 9.81
CA GLY A 120 -14.49 25.33 9.34
C GLY A 120 -14.47 23.81 9.53
N LEU A 121 -13.29 23.21 9.37
CA LEU A 121 -13.09 21.76 9.47
C LEU A 121 -12.73 21.27 10.89
N GLU A 122 -12.36 22.19 11.79
CA GLU A 122 -11.97 21.86 13.16
C GLU A 122 -13.03 21.03 13.92
N PRO A 123 -14.35 21.33 13.83
CA PRO A 123 -15.36 20.50 14.52
C PRO A 123 -15.42 19.06 14.00
N VAL A 124 -15.14 18.84 12.71
CA VAL A 124 -15.12 17.50 12.10
C VAL A 124 -13.89 16.73 12.55
N ALA A 125 -12.72 17.40 12.57
CA ALA A 125 -11.50 16.81 13.10
C ALA A 125 -11.64 16.48 14.59
N GLU A 126 -12.19 17.38 15.39
CA GLU A 126 -12.45 17.15 16.82
C GLU A 126 -13.39 15.96 17.04
N ALA A 127 -14.50 15.87 16.29
CA ALA A 127 -15.40 14.72 16.36
C ALA A 127 -14.69 13.41 15.97
N THR A 128 -13.80 13.47 14.97
CA THR A 128 -12.99 12.33 14.52
C THR A 128 -12.06 11.85 15.66
N HIS A 129 -11.32 12.76 16.29
CA HIS A 129 -10.41 12.44 17.39
C HIS A 129 -11.14 12.00 18.66
N ASN A 130 -12.29 12.58 18.97
CA ASN A 130 -13.12 12.19 20.12
C ASN A 130 -13.62 10.74 20.03
N ASN A 131 -13.76 10.21 18.81
CA ASN A 131 -14.08 8.80 18.58
C ASN A 131 -12.83 7.91 18.46
N GLY A 132 -11.63 8.46 18.65
CA GLY A 132 -10.36 7.73 18.61
C GLY A 132 -9.84 7.47 17.19
N PHE A 133 -10.36 8.15 16.18
CA PHE A 133 -9.92 8.01 14.79
C PHE A 133 -8.92 9.09 14.41
N LYS A 134 -8.14 8.83 13.36
CA LYS A 134 -7.28 9.80 12.67
C LYS A 134 -8.07 10.55 11.60
N PHE A 135 -7.77 11.83 11.40
CA PHE A 135 -8.40 12.65 10.37
C PHE A 135 -7.56 12.71 9.09
N LEU A 136 -8.14 12.22 7.99
CA LEU A 136 -7.55 12.26 6.63
C LEU A 136 -8.26 13.33 5.80
N LEU A 137 -7.48 14.24 5.20
CA LEU A 137 -8.01 15.30 4.36
C LEU A 137 -7.29 15.39 3.00
N TRP A 138 -8.08 15.56 1.93
CA TRP A 138 -7.61 15.68 0.55
C TRP A 138 -7.11 17.09 0.21
N PHE A 139 -6.06 17.16 -0.61
CA PHE A 139 -5.49 18.39 -1.17
C PHE A 139 -4.98 18.15 -2.60
N GLU A 140 -4.97 19.20 -3.42
CA GLU A 140 -4.27 19.24 -4.72
C GLU A 140 -3.63 20.61 -4.94
N PRO A 141 -2.60 20.99 -4.16
CA PRO A 141 -1.99 22.32 -4.19
C PRO A 141 -1.45 22.75 -5.56
N GLU A 142 -1.07 21.76 -6.37
CA GLU A 142 -0.33 21.95 -7.62
C GLU A 142 -1.22 22.53 -8.73
N ARG A 143 -2.51 22.16 -8.79
CA ARG A 143 -3.44 22.71 -9.78
C ARG A 143 -4.03 24.03 -9.27
N VAL A 144 -4.02 25.03 -10.14
CA VAL A 144 -4.61 26.34 -9.89
C VAL A 144 -5.54 26.70 -11.04
N THR A 145 -6.80 26.99 -10.74
CA THR A 145 -7.81 27.34 -11.75
C THR A 145 -8.01 28.85 -11.85
N PRO A 146 -8.53 29.37 -12.97
CA PRO A 146 -8.91 30.77 -13.10
C PRO A 146 -9.83 31.24 -11.97
N ASP A 147 -9.74 32.51 -11.61
CA ASP A 147 -10.51 33.18 -10.54
C ASP A 147 -10.26 32.66 -9.11
N SER A 148 -9.37 31.68 -8.92
CA SER A 148 -8.93 31.26 -7.58
C SER A 148 -8.08 32.33 -6.90
N TRP A 149 -7.95 32.27 -5.57
CA TRP A 149 -7.16 33.24 -4.82
C TRP A 149 -5.71 33.31 -5.30
N LEU A 150 -5.08 32.17 -5.58
CA LEU A 150 -3.73 32.12 -6.16
C LEU A 150 -3.67 32.78 -7.54
N ALA A 151 -4.63 32.51 -8.42
CA ALA A 151 -4.65 33.12 -9.76
C ALA A 151 -4.85 34.64 -9.72
N VAL A 152 -5.67 35.14 -8.80
CA VAL A 152 -5.96 36.57 -8.67
C VAL A 152 -4.82 37.34 -8.00
N ASN A 153 -4.23 36.77 -6.93
CA ASN A 153 -3.31 37.50 -6.06
C ASN A 153 -1.83 37.20 -6.34
N HIS A 154 -1.53 36.07 -6.96
CA HIS A 154 -0.16 35.55 -7.09
C HIS A 154 0.11 34.92 -8.46
N GLN A 155 -0.29 35.60 -9.54
CA GLN A 155 -0.07 35.14 -10.91
C GLN A 155 1.41 34.85 -11.21
N GLU A 156 2.33 35.57 -10.56
CA GLU A 156 3.79 35.38 -10.67
C GLU A 156 4.30 34.06 -10.07
N TRP A 157 3.47 33.35 -9.30
CA TRP A 157 3.78 32.03 -8.75
C TRP A 157 3.35 30.89 -9.66
N LEU A 158 2.69 31.17 -10.79
CA LEU A 158 2.01 30.18 -11.59
C LEU A 158 2.66 29.98 -12.96
N LEU A 159 2.76 28.72 -13.40
CA LEU A 159 3.13 28.36 -14.76
C LEU A 159 1.86 28.14 -15.59
N GLY A 160 1.87 28.60 -16.84
CA GLY A 160 0.76 28.43 -17.78
C GLY A 160 0.04 29.74 -18.12
N SER A 161 -1.01 29.63 -18.93
CA SER A 161 -1.85 30.78 -19.33
C SER A 161 -2.91 31.06 -18.27
N SER A 162 -3.17 32.34 -17.99
CA SER A 162 -4.23 32.78 -17.06
C SER A 162 -5.64 32.45 -17.53
N ALA A 163 -5.83 32.17 -18.83
CA ALA A 163 -7.13 31.81 -19.40
C ALA A 163 -7.52 30.34 -19.15
N GLY A 164 -6.63 29.53 -18.57
CA GLY A 164 -6.86 28.10 -18.34
C GLY A 164 -6.27 27.63 -17.01
N TRP A 165 -6.18 26.32 -16.83
CA TRP A 165 -5.53 25.75 -15.65
C TRP A 165 -4.03 26.02 -15.66
N GLN A 166 -3.52 26.33 -14.48
CA GLN A 166 -2.14 26.67 -14.21
C GLN A 166 -1.54 25.71 -13.17
N LEU A 167 -0.22 25.71 -13.10
CA LEU A 167 0.56 24.89 -12.19
C LEU A 167 1.26 25.80 -11.17
N LEU A 168 1.10 25.55 -9.88
CA LEU A 168 1.85 26.24 -8.82
C LEU A 168 3.35 25.96 -8.98
N ASP A 169 4.17 26.98 -9.19
CA ASP A 169 5.60 26.81 -9.47
C ASP A 169 6.40 26.54 -8.19
N TYR A 170 6.59 25.26 -7.82
CA TYR A 170 7.49 24.90 -6.72
C TYR A 170 8.97 25.27 -6.98
N GLY A 171 9.34 25.64 -8.20
CA GLY A 171 10.65 26.22 -8.51
C GLY A 171 10.78 27.71 -8.18
N ASN A 172 9.66 28.40 -7.91
CA ASN A 172 9.62 29.78 -7.43
C ASN A 172 9.75 29.78 -5.88
N PRO A 173 10.80 30.39 -5.30
CA PRO A 173 11.02 30.37 -3.86
C PRO A 173 9.87 30.96 -3.03
N ALA A 174 9.18 31.99 -3.53
CA ALA A 174 8.07 32.62 -2.82
C ALA A 174 6.83 31.70 -2.80
N ALA A 175 6.52 31.09 -3.93
CA ALA A 175 5.43 30.12 -4.05
C ALA A 175 5.66 28.90 -3.15
N LEU A 176 6.88 28.35 -3.16
CA LEU A 176 7.27 27.22 -2.31
C LEU A 176 7.17 27.58 -0.82
N ALA A 177 7.67 28.75 -0.41
CA ALA A 177 7.60 29.20 0.98
C ALA A 177 6.15 29.39 1.44
N TRP A 178 5.29 29.97 0.59
CA TRP A 178 3.87 30.09 0.86
C TRP A 178 3.20 28.72 1.03
N ALA A 179 3.42 27.78 0.09
CA ALA A 179 2.82 26.45 0.15
C ALA A 179 3.21 25.73 1.44
N LYS A 180 4.50 25.74 1.78
CA LYS A 180 5.01 25.19 3.04
C LYS A 180 4.30 25.77 4.26
N SER A 181 4.22 27.09 4.35
CA SER A 181 3.57 27.76 5.49
C SER A 181 2.07 27.49 5.55
N LYS A 182 1.37 27.60 4.42
CA LYS A 182 -0.09 27.46 4.35
C LYS A 182 -0.52 26.04 4.72
N PHE A 183 0.03 25.03 4.06
CA PHE A 183 -0.44 23.65 4.28
C PHE A 183 0.09 23.06 5.59
N SER A 184 1.32 23.41 6.02
CA SER A 184 1.79 23.02 7.35
C SER A 184 0.96 23.65 8.48
N GLY A 185 0.57 24.92 8.32
CA GLY A 185 -0.32 25.59 9.28
C GLY A 185 -1.68 24.90 9.34
N MET A 186 -2.30 24.65 8.19
CA MET A 186 -3.57 23.92 8.13
C MET A 186 -3.51 22.53 8.76
N ILE A 187 -2.42 21.79 8.55
CA ILE A 187 -2.22 20.47 9.18
C ILE A 187 -2.24 20.59 10.71
N GLN A 188 -1.56 21.60 11.26
CA GLN A 188 -1.47 21.81 12.71
C GLN A 188 -2.76 22.37 13.29
N ASP A 189 -3.34 23.39 12.65
CA ASP A 189 -4.51 24.12 13.14
C ASP A 189 -5.76 23.24 13.11
N ILE A 190 -5.97 22.46 12.05
CA ILE A 190 -7.14 21.57 11.90
C ILE A 190 -6.93 20.24 12.63
N GLY A 191 -5.68 19.82 12.87
CA GLY A 191 -5.37 18.50 13.44
C GLY A 191 -5.44 17.38 12.40
N ILE A 192 -4.81 17.57 11.25
CA ILE A 192 -4.78 16.56 10.17
C ILE A 192 -3.71 15.51 10.47
N ASP A 193 -4.11 14.24 10.57
CA ASP A 193 -3.20 13.11 10.80
C ASP A 193 -2.69 12.49 9.50
N VAL A 194 -3.51 12.55 8.45
CA VAL A 194 -3.18 11.99 7.13
C VAL A 194 -3.46 13.03 6.04
N TYR A 195 -2.40 13.55 5.44
CA TYR A 195 -2.47 14.52 4.35
C TYR A 195 -2.46 13.79 3.00
N ARG A 196 -3.57 13.86 2.25
CA ARG A 196 -3.66 13.27 0.91
C ARG A 196 -3.28 14.30 -0.15
N GLN A 197 -2.10 14.12 -0.75
CA GLN A 197 -1.61 14.91 -1.89
C GLN A 197 -2.09 14.25 -3.18
N ASP A 198 -3.05 14.86 -3.85
CA ASP A 198 -3.44 14.50 -5.20
C ASP A 198 -2.68 15.34 -6.26
N PHE A 199 -2.73 14.89 -7.51
CA PHE A 199 -2.18 15.58 -8.66
C PHE A 199 -2.84 15.12 -9.96
N ASN A 200 -3.84 15.86 -10.42
CA ASN A 200 -4.66 15.55 -11.59
C ASN A 200 -4.33 16.50 -12.76
N HIS A 201 -3.03 16.73 -12.98
CA HIS A 201 -2.54 17.61 -14.02
C HIS A 201 -1.52 16.90 -14.92
N TYR A 202 -1.46 17.26 -16.21
CA TYR A 202 -0.34 16.92 -17.11
C TYR A 202 0.70 18.05 -17.12
N PRO A 203 1.83 17.93 -16.40
CA PRO A 203 2.71 19.06 -16.15
C PRO A 203 3.66 19.39 -17.31
N LEU A 204 3.87 18.46 -18.25
CA LEU A 204 4.94 18.56 -19.26
C LEU A 204 4.89 19.88 -20.04
N GLN A 205 3.69 20.32 -20.42
CA GLN A 205 3.51 21.57 -21.17
C GLN A 205 3.94 22.83 -20.38
N TYR A 206 3.83 22.80 -19.05
CA TYR A 206 4.14 23.92 -18.16
C TYR A 206 5.64 24.09 -17.91
N TRP A 207 6.39 23.01 -18.05
CA TRP A 207 7.85 23.02 -17.92
C TRP A 207 8.57 23.31 -19.24
N THR A 208 7.83 23.49 -20.33
CA THR A 208 8.44 23.88 -21.60
C THR A 208 9.13 25.23 -21.44
N ASP A 209 10.41 25.27 -21.80
CA ASP A 209 11.21 26.47 -21.77
C ASP A 209 11.84 26.69 -23.15
N THR A 210 11.62 27.89 -23.69
CA THR A 210 12.22 28.35 -24.95
C THR A 210 13.60 28.96 -24.73
N SER A 211 14.02 29.12 -23.46
CA SER A 211 15.35 29.57 -23.08
C SER A 211 16.44 28.54 -23.41
N THR A 212 17.70 28.94 -23.21
CA THR A 212 18.88 28.06 -23.31
C THR A 212 19.02 27.09 -22.12
N ARG A 213 18.09 27.15 -21.14
CA ARG A 213 18.09 26.32 -19.91
C ARG A 213 16.89 25.37 -19.88
N LYS A 214 16.72 24.60 -20.96
CA LYS A 214 15.70 23.56 -21.04
C LYS A 214 15.80 22.60 -19.84
N GLY A 215 14.70 22.00 -19.43
CA GLY A 215 14.66 21.08 -18.28
C GLY A 215 14.79 21.71 -16.89
N MET A 216 15.40 22.90 -16.73
CA MET A 216 15.61 23.50 -15.42
C MET A 216 14.32 23.79 -14.65
N LYS A 217 13.24 24.20 -15.33
CA LYS A 217 11.92 24.40 -14.70
C LYS A 217 11.40 23.10 -14.08
N GLN A 218 11.46 22.00 -14.84
CA GLN A 218 11.05 20.68 -14.35
C GLN A 218 11.90 20.24 -13.16
N ILE A 219 13.24 20.38 -13.24
CA ILE A 219 14.13 20.00 -12.15
C ILE A 219 13.78 20.78 -10.88
N LYS A 220 13.69 22.11 -10.97
CA LYS A 220 13.36 22.97 -9.82
C LYS A 220 11.98 22.67 -9.25
N TYR A 221 10.99 22.46 -10.10
CA TYR A 221 9.66 22.06 -9.68
C TYR A 221 9.68 20.77 -8.86
N ILE A 222 10.33 19.73 -9.39
CA ILE A 222 10.37 18.41 -8.73
C ILE A 222 11.16 18.47 -7.42
N THR A 223 12.31 19.16 -7.40
CA THR A 223 13.07 19.33 -6.16
C THR A 223 12.32 20.17 -5.13
N GLY A 224 11.63 21.22 -5.55
CA GLY A 224 10.78 22.04 -4.67
C GLY A 224 9.59 21.26 -4.14
N MET A 225 8.98 20.39 -4.94
CA MET A 225 7.91 19.48 -4.49
C MET A 225 8.43 18.50 -3.42
N TYR A 226 9.63 17.92 -3.59
CA TYR A 226 10.23 17.08 -2.55
C TYR A 226 10.51 17.89 -1.28
N GLU A 227 11.05 19.10 -1.41
CA GLU A 227 11.32 20.00 -0.29
C GLU A 227 10.04 20.43 0.45
N TYR A 228 8.93 20.58 -0.27
CA TYR A 228 7.61 20.83 0.29
C TYR A 228 7.14 19.65 1.15
N LEU A 229 7.14 18.43 0.61
CA LEU A 229 6.71 17.24 1.35
C LEU A 229 7.62 16.97 2.56
N ASP A 230 8.93 17.11 2.40
CA ASP A 230 9.91 16.94 3.48
C ASP A 230 9.69 17.99 4.59
N TYR A 231 9.31 19.21 4.23
CA TYR A 231 8.95 20.25 5.19
C TYR A 231 7.70 19.87 5.99
N LEU A 232 6.64 19.37 5.35
CA LEU A 232 5.42 18.95 6.05
C LEU A 232 5.71 17.86 7.09
N LEU A 233 6.47 16.83 6.69
CA LEU A 233 6.89 15.75 7.59
C LEU A 233 7.75 16.24 8.75
N ALA A 234 8.64 17.21 8.51
CA ALA A 234 9.47 17.80 9.55
C ALA A 234 8.67 18.63 10.56
N GLN A 235 7.64 19.36 10.11
CA GLN A 235 6.78 20.17 10.97
C GLN A 235 5.73 19.36 11.72
N SER A 236 5.37 18.18 11.21
CA SER A 236 4.40 17.27 11.81
C SER A 236 4.95 15.84 11.81
N PRO A 237 5.82 15.47 12.77
CA PRO A 237 6.55 14.19 12.73
C PRO A 237 5.69 12.93 12.71
N ASN A 238 4.45 13.01 13.19
CA ASN A 238 3.48 11.90 13.18
C ASN A 238 2.60 11.87 11.93
N LEU A 239 2.71 12.88 11.04
CA LEU A 239 1.92 13.00 9.83
C LEU A 239 2.20 11.82 8.90
N LEU A 240 1.13 11.28 8.34
CA LEU A 240 1.20 10.39 7.19
C LEU A 240 0.85 11.16 5.92
N ILE A 241 1.64 10.99 4.86
CA ILE A 241 1.27 11.50 3.54
C ILE A 241 0.73 10.35 2.71
N ASP A 242 -0.40 10.58 2.06
CA ASP A 242 -0.94 9.74 1.01
C ASP A 242 -0.69 10.38 -0.36
N ASN A 243 -0.07 9.63 -1.27
CA ASN A 243 0.28 10.08 -2.60
C ASN A 243 -0.72 9.55 -3.62
N CYS A 244 -1.49 10.49 -4.16
CA CYS A 244 -2.41 10.31 -5.26
C CYS A 244 -1.99 11.18 -6.45
N ALA A 245 -2.30 10.71 -7.65
CA ALA A 245 -2.20 11.47 -8.89
C ALA A 245 -3.16 10.85 -9.91
N SER A 246 -4.45 11.17 -9.79
CA SER A 246 -5.55 10.41 -10.42
C SER A 246 -5.40 8.89 -10.15
N GLY A 247 -5.25 8.56 -8.87
CA GLY A 247 -4.74 7.27 -8.41
C GLY A 247 -3.23 7.14 -8.58
N GLY A 248 -2.76 6.15 -9.35
CA GLY A 248 -1.38 5.68 -9.33
C GLY A 248 -0.39 6.34 -10.30
N LYS A 249 -0.67 7.50 -10.92
CA LYS A 249 0.22 8.05 -11.98
C LYS A 249 1.57 8.55 -11.46
N ARG A 250 1.76 8.66 -10.14
CA ARG A 250 2.98 9.16 -9.48
C ARG A 250 3.55 8.17 -8.47
N ILE A 251 3.39 6.86 -8.69
CA ILE A 251 4.02 5.82 -7.86
C ILE A 251 5.50 5.66 -8.26
N ASN A 252 6.40 6.23 -7.46
CA ASN A 252 7.85 6.12 -7.66
C ASN A 252 8.59 6.13 -6.32
N ILE A 253 9.83 5.66 -6.32
CA ILE A 253 10.61 5.41 -5.10
C ILE A 253 10.82 6.69 -4.25
N GLU A 254 11.03 7.85 -4.87
CA GLU A 254 11.20 9.11 -4.12
C GLU A 254 9.90 9.54 -3.42
N MET A 255 8.74 9.25 -4.02
CA MET A 255 7.45 9.46 -3.34
C MET A 255 7.22 8.43 -2.24
N LEU A 256 7.49 7.14 -2.49
CA LEU A 256 7.26 6.07 -1.52
C LEU A 256 8.05 6.28 -0.22
N LYS A 257 9.25 6.88 -0.28
CA LYS A 257 10.00 7.28 0.93
C LYS A 257 9.24 8.23 1.85
N ARG A 258 8.33 9.04 1.29
CA ARG A 258 7.63 10.13 1.96
C ARG A 258 6.17 9.82 2.23
N SER A 259 5.62 8.82 1.56
CA SER A 259 4.17 8.65 1.46
C SER A 259 3.76 7.19 1.24
N LEU A 260 2.49 6.91 1.50
CA LEU A 260 1.83 5.68 1.09
C LEU A 260 1.02 5.89 -0.19
N VAL A 261 0.59 4.79 -0.79
CA VAL A 261 -0.36 4.78 -1.91
C VAL A 261 -1.68 4.24 -1.37
N LEU A 262 -2.53 5.12 -0.83
CA LEU A 262 -3.85 4.75 -0.32
C LEU A 262 -4.92 4.71 -1.43
N TRP A 263 -4.57 5.10 -2.65
CA TRP A 263 -5.49 5.02 -3.78
C TRP A 263 -4.73 4.71 -5.06
N ARG A 264 -4.74 3.44 -5.44
CA ARG A 264 -3.93 2.93 -6.54
C ARG A 264 -4.41 3.29 -7.94
N SER A 265 -5.71 3.56 -8.12
CA SER A 265 -6.34 3.87 -9.41
C SER A 265 -7.74 4.42 -9.21
N ASP A 266 -8.13 5.37 -10.06
CA ASP A 266 -9.51 5.89 -10.13
C ASP A 266 -10.46 4.96 -10.92
N GLU A 267 -9.91 4.00 -11.65
CA GLU A 267 -10.71 2.98 -12.33
C GLU A 267 -11.33 2.04 -11.28
N CYS A 268 -12.58 2.32 -10.91
CA CYS A 268 -13.35 1.69 -9.85
C CYS A 268 -14.81 1.48 -10.30
N TRP A 269 -15.65 0.62 -9.71
CA TRP A 269 -15.48 -0.27 -8.56
C TRP A 269 -15.52 -1.75 -8.99
N ASP A 270 -14.99 -2.05 -10.18
CA ASP A 270 -15.01 -3.39 -10.78
C ASP A 270 -14.05 -4.36 -10.06
N PRO A 271 -14.54 -5.49 -9.52
CA PRO A 271 -13.72 -6.40 -8.73
C PRO A 271 -12.63 -7.11 -9.57
N GLU A 272 -12.87 -7.44 -10.83
CA GLU A 272 -11.88 -8.07 -11.70
C GLU A 272 -10.73 -7.11 -12.04
N ILE A 273 -11.04 -5.84 -12.27
CA ILE A 273 -10.04 -4.77 -12.43
C ILE A 273 -9.24 -4.61 -11.14
N GLU A 274 -9.89 -4.65 -9.97
CA GLU A 274 -9.19 -4.59 -8.68
C GLU A 274 -8.20 -5.74 -8.48
N GLN A 275 -8.60 -6.96 -8.82
CA GLN A 275 -7.71 -8.11 -8.78
C GLN A 275 -6.51 -7.91 -9.72
N CYS A 276 -6.71 -7.30 -10.89
CA CYS A 276 -5.61 -7.00 -11.83
C CYS A 276 -4.63 -5.96 -11.24
N PHE A 277 -5.13 -4.91 -10.59
CA PHE A 277 -4.28 -3.93 -9.92
C PHE A 277 -3.53 -4.55 -8.74
N THR A 278 -4.18 -5.38 -7.91
CA THR A 278 -3.49 -6.12 -6.84
C THR A 278 -2.37 -6.98 -7.42
N TYR A 279 -2.64 -7.76 -8.46
CA TYR A 279 -1.64 -8.63 -9.08
C TYR A 279 -0.42 -7.85 -9.59
N GLY A 280 -0.66 -6.75 -10.31
CA GLY A 280 0.39 -5.92 -10.88
C GLY A 280 1.24 -5.21 -9.83
N LEU A 281 0.60 -4.49 -8.91
CA LEU A 281 1.29 -3.64 -7.93
C LEU A 281 1.94 -4.45 -6.81
N SER A 282 1.31 -5.53 -6.35
CA SER A 282 1.84 -6.35 -5.26
C SER A 282 3.10 -7.12 -5.68
N SER A 283 3.41 -7.18 -6.97
CA SER A 283 4.71 -7.66 -7.42
C SER A 283 5.86 -6.68 -7.15
N TRP A 284 5.59 -5.44 -6.72
CA TRP A 284 6.60 -4.38 -6.63
C TRP A 284 6.54 -3.54 -5.36
N ILE A 285 5.35 -3.15 -4.90
CA ILE A 285 5.18 -2.22 -3.78
C ILE A 285 4.50 -2.89 -2.58
N PRO A 286 5.07 -2.79 -1.36
CA PRO A 286 4.56 -3.50 -0.18
C PRO A 286 3.26 -2.89 0.35
N TYR A 287 3.05 -1.59 0.17
CA TYR A 287 1.90 -0.88 0.71
C TYR A 287 1.01 -0.36 -0.41
N THR A 288 -0.12 -1.02 -0.62
CA THR A 288 -1.14 -0.66 -1.61
C THR A 288 -2.48 -1.30 -1.25
N GLY A 289 -3.55 -0.71 -1.75
CA GLY A 289 -4.91 -1.19 -1.61
C GLY A 289 -5.87 -0.24 -2.33
N ARG A 290 -7.15 -0.37 -2.02
CA ARG A 290 -8.15 0.66 -2.33
C ARG A 290 -9.22 0.66 -1.26
N GLY A 291 -10.14 -0.30 -1.31
CA GLY A 291 -11.40 -0.16 -0.63
C GLY A 291 -12.57 -0.81 -1.35
N SER A 292 -13.77 -0.54 -0.83
CA SER A 292 -15.04 -0.97 -1.41
C SER A 292 -16.13 0.06 -1.08
N ILE A 293 -17.18 0.11 -1.91
CA ILE A 293 -18.43 0.85 -1.62
C ILE A 293 -19.54 -0.05 -1.07
N THR A 294 -19.30 -1.36 -1.00
CA THR A 294 -20.26 -2.35 -0.49
C THR A 294 -19.60 -3.30 0.51
N THR A 295 -20.42 -4.04 1.25
CA THR A 295 -19.99 -5.14 2.12
C THR A 295 -20.09 -6.51 1.46
N ASP A 296 -20.35 -6.56 0.13
CA ASP A 296 -20.35 -7.81 -0.63
C ASP A 296 -18.98 -8.49 -0.51
N LYS A 297 -18.98 -9.79 -0.19
CA LYS A 297 -17.75 -10.54 0.10
C LYS A 297 -16.78 -10.57 -1.09
N TYR A 298 -17.29 -10.72 -2.32
CA TYR A 298 -16.45 -10.82 -3.51
C TYR A 298 -15.84 -9.46 -3.86
N ILE A 299 -16.66 -8.42 -3.88
CA ILE A 299 -16.22 -7.04 -4.16
C ILE A 299 -15.26 -6.55 -3.09
N PHE A 300 -15.62 -6.70 -1.81
CA PHE A 300 -14.81 -6.26 -0.68
C PHE A 300 -13.41 -6.91 -0.69
N ARG A 301 -13.35 -8.24 -0.85
CA ARG A 301 -12.07 -8.97 -0.90
C ARG A 301 -11.21 -8.60 -2.12
N SER A 302 -11.83 -8.22 -3.23
CA SER A 302 -11.09 -7.78 -4.43
C SER A 302 -10.36 -6.45 -4.20
N GLY A 303 -10.93 -5.57 -3.39
CA GLY A 303 -10.33 -4.28 -3.02
C GLY A 303 -9.40 -4.31 -1.79
N MET A 304 -9.25 -5.46 -1.11
CA MET A 304 -8.38 -5.59 0.06
C MET A 304 -6.89 -5.38 -0.27
N GLY A 305 -6.16 -4.81 0.68
CA GLY A 305 -4.74 -4.56 0.61
C GLY A 305 -4.19 -4.15 1.98
N SER A 306 -2.97 -3.62 2.02
CA SER A 306 -2.33 -3.21 3.28
C SER A 306 -3.07 -2.06 3.96
N HIS A 307 -3.78 -1.25 3.19
CA HIS A 307 -4.72 -0.21 3.63
C HIS A 307 -6.09 -0.50 2.96
N PHE A 308 -7.16 0.10 3.48
CA PHE A 308 -8.49 -0.06 2.89
C PHE A 308 -9.40 1.11 3.23
N THR A 309 -10.21 1.58 2.28
CA THR A 309 -11.28 2.56 2.53
C THR A 309 -12.65 1.95 2.28
N LEU A 310 -13.53 1.95 3.28
CA LEU A 310 -14.95 1.68 3.10
C LEU A 310 -15.68 2.98 2.72
N ALA A 311 -15.92 3.18 1.43
CA ALA A 311 -16.51 4.40 0.87
C ALA A 311 -18.06 4.31 0.76
N HIS A 312 -18.73 3.79 1.78
CA HIS A 312 -20.20 3.69 1.80
C HIS A 312 -20.89 5.07 1.89
N GLY A 313 -20.28 6.00 2.65
CA GLY A 313 -20.62 7.43 2.63
C GLY A 313 -21.98 7.83 3.20
N ASN A 314 -22.66 6.97 3.96
CA ASN A 314 -23.93 7.31 4.61
C ASN A 314 -24.23 6.43 5.84
N THR A 315 -25.15 6.91 6.68
CA THR A 315 -25.57 6.31 7.96
C THR A 315 -26.41 5.03 7.83
N ASN A 316 -26.92 4.69 6.65
CA ASN A 316 -27.66 3.44 6.39
C ASN A 316 -26.73 2.24 6.10
N MET A 317 -25.54 2.23 6.70
CA MET A 317 -24.56 1.16 6.51
C MET A 317 -25.08 -0.17 7.06
N PRO A 318 -24.86 -1.31 6.36
CA PRO A 318 -25.09 -2.63 6.95
C PRO A 318 -24.01 -2.94 7.99
N TRP A 319 -24.11 -2.31 9.17
CA TRP A 319 -23.07 -2.25 10.21
C TRP A 319 -22.51 -3.63 10.58
N SER A 320 -23.36 -4.62 10.82
CA SER A 320 -22.91 -5.98 11.16
C SER A 320 -22.07 -6.64 10.06
N ALA A 321 -22.48 -6.48 8.80
CA ALA A 321 -21.74 -7.00 7.66
C ALA A 321 -20.40 -6.24 7.48
N ALA A 322 -20.42 -4.91 7.66
CA ALA A 322 -19.23 -4.08 7.60
C ALA A 322 -18.21 -4.46 8.68
N THR A 323 -18.64 -4.57 9.94
CA THR A 323 -17.81 -5.01 11.06
C THR A 323 -17.21 -6.39 10.80
N THR A 324 -18.00 -7.32 10.26
CA THR A 324 -17.51 -8.66 9.90
C THR A 324 -16.40 -8.58 8.84
N ARG A 325 -16.61 -7.84 7.75
CA ARG A 325 -15.62 -7.70 6.66
C ARG A 325 -14.36 -6.96 7.10
N LEU A 326 -14.49 -5.93 7.93
CA LEU A 326 -13.36 -5.16 8.44
C LEU A 326 -12.56 -5.93 9.51
N ASN A 327 -13.21 -6.72 10.36
CA ASN A 327 -12.50 -7.65 11.27
C ASN A 327 -11.72 -8.71 10.49
N GLU A 328 -12.31 -9.28 9.43
CA GLU A 328 -11.61 -10.18 8.52
C GLU A 328 -10.37 -9.50 7.93
N LEU A 329 -10.50 -8.29 7.38
CA LEU A 329 -9.37 -7.50 6.88
C LEU A 329 -8.29 -7.28 7.96
N ASN A 330 -8.67 -6.77 9.13
CA ASN A 330 -7.71 -6.44 10.19
C ASN A 330 -6.96 -7.66 10.71
N SER A 331 -7.56 -8.86 10.65
CA SER A 331 -6.90 -10.10 11.03
C SER A 331 -5.76 -10.54 10.09
N ILE A 332 -5.73 -10.02 8.86
CA ILE A 332 -4.76 -10.40 7.82
C ILE A 332 -3.96 -9.22 7.23
N LYS A 333 -4.32 -7.97 7.55
CA LYS A 333 -3.79 -6.80 6.84
C LYS A 333 -2.27 -6.66 6.92
N HIS A 334 -1.67 -7.14 8.01
CA HIS A 334 -0.22 -7.11 8.23
C HIS A 334 0.55 -7.97 7.20
N LEU A 335 -0.10 -8.96 6.59
CA LEU A 335 0.50 -9.87 5.60
C LEU A 335 0.63 -9.25 4.20
N TYR A 336 -0.16 -8.24 3.85
CA TYR A 336 -0.09 -7.62 2.50
C TYR A 336 1.26 -6.94 2.21
N SER A 337 2.00 -6.60 3.26
CA SER A 337 3.35 -6.02 3.16
C SER A 337 4.47 -7.05 3.02
N SER A 338 4.15 -8.34 3.14
CA SER A 338 5.10 -9.44 3.08
C SER A 338 5.41 -9.84 1.63
N ASP A 339 6.09 -10.96 1.44
CA ASP A 339 6.39 -11.46 0.10
C ASP A 339 5.12 -11.79 -0.67
N PHE A 340 5.14 -11.55 -1.98
CA PHE A 340 4.01 -11.80 -2.86
C PHE A 340 4.37 -12.86 -3.91
N TYR A 341 3.50 -13.86 -4.05
CA TYR A 341 3.65 -14.95 -5.00
C TYR A 341 2.36 -15.12 -5.80
N PRO A 342 2.37 -14.85 -7.11
CA PRO A 342 1.27 -15.25 -7.97
C PRO A 342 1.12 -16.77 -8.00
N LEU A 343 -0.11 -17.26 -7.80
CA LEU A 343 -0.44 -18.70 -7.86
C LEU A 343 -1.15 -19.08 -9.17
N THR A 344 -1.67 -18.08 -9.88
CA THR A 344 -2.21 -18.21 -11.25
C THR A 344 -1.48 -17.26 -12.19
N ALA A 345 -1.58 -17.50 -13.49
CA ALA A 345 -1.14 -16.51 -14.48
C ALA A 345 -2.01 -15.26 -14.43
N TYR A 346 -1.43 -14.11 -14.77
CA TYR A 346 -2.19 -12.86 -14.95
C TYR A 346 -3.21 -13.01 -16.08
N SER A 347 -4.43 -12.54 -15.86
CA SER A 347 -5.47 -12.54 -16.88
C SER A 347 -6.51 -11.45 -16.61
N ARG A 348 -7.05 -10.88 -17.69
CA ARG A 348 -8.22 -9.99 -17.66
C ARG A 348 -9.53 -10.71 -18.02
N SER A 349 -9.46 -12.00 -18.37
CA SER A 349 -10.64 -12.77 -18.74
C SER A 349 -11.53 -13.03 -17.51
N ASP A 350 -12.82 -13.11 -17.74
CA ASP A 350 -13.85 -13.45 -16.75
C ASP A 350 -13.97 -14.96 -16.48
N ASN A 351 -13.40 -15.79 -17.35
CA ASN A 351 -13.53 -17.24 -17.33
C ASN A 351 -12.38 -18.00 -16.64
N VAL A 352 -11.64 -17.33 -15.75
CA VAL A 352 -10.48 -17.89 -15.06
C VAL A 352 -10.60 -17.77 -13.55
N TRP A 353 -9.70 -18.45 -12.84
CA TRP A 353 -9.40 -18.15 -11.45
C TRP A 353 -8.24 -17.15 -11.37
N MET A 354 -8.27 -16.29 -10.36
CA MET A 354 -7.14 -15.47 -9.95
C MET A 354 -6.77 -15.85 -8.53
N ALA A 355 -5.50 -16.16 -8.27
CA ALA A 355 -5.03 -16.43 -6.92
C ALA A 355 -3.59 -16.00 -6.70
N TRP A 356 -3.29 -15.65 -5.45
CA TRP A 356 -1.97 -15.28 -4.99
C TRP A 356 -1.76 -15.63 -3.51
N GLN A 357 -0.50 -15.71 -3.12
CA GLN A 357 -0.03 -15.93 -1.77
C GLN A 357 0.71 -14.67 -1.30
N TYR A 358 0.44 -14.26 -0.07
CA TYR A 358 1.37 -13.47 0.72
C TYR A 358 2.03 -14.38 1.76
N ASP A 359 3.35 -14.25 1.93
CA ASP A 359 4.12 -15.07 2.86
C ASP A 359 5.06 -14.20 3.69
N SER A 360 5.07 -14.42 4.99
CA SER A 360 5.97 -13.77 5.95
C SER A 360 6.87 -14.85 6.55
N PRO A 361 8.02 -15.17 5.91
CA PRO A 361 8.95 -16.17 6.43
C PRO A 361 9.36 -15.86 7.88
N GLU A 362 9.59 -14.58 8.19
CA GLU A 362 10.00 -14.11 9.52
C GLU A 362 8.98 -14.36 10.63
N ARG A 363 7.70 -14.54 10.29
CA ARG A 363 6.62 -14.85 11.24
C ARG A 363 6.10 -16.28 11.08
N GLY A 364 6.61 -17.03 10.11
CA GLY A 364 6.13 -18.36 9.78
C GLY A 364 4.63 -18.40 9.44
N GLU A 365 4.09 -17.34 8.83
CA GLU A 365 2.67 -17.24 8.50
C GLU A 365 2.42 -16.58 7.15
N GLY A 366 1.24 -16.81 6.60
CA GLY A 366 0.83 -16.16 5.37
C GLY A 366 -0.65 -16.30 5.02
N LEU A 367 -0.99 -15.79 3.86
CA LEU A 367 -2.34 -15.62 3.33
C LEU A 367 -2.39 -16.16 1.91
N VAL A 368 -3.46 -16.88 1.57
CA VAL A 368 -3.84 -17.18 0.19
C VAL A 368 -5.17 -16.51 -0.08
N GLN A 369 -5.24 -15.73 -1.16
CA GLN A 369 -6.50 -15.20 -1.68
C GLN A 369 -6.78 -15.83 -3.03
N ALA A 370 -8.02 -16.31 -3.22
CA ALA A 370 -8.46 -16.91 -4.47
C ALA A 370 -9.82 -16.35 -4.89
N PHE A 371 -9.97 -16.12 -6.19
CA PHE A 371 -11.16 -15.55 -6.81
C PHE A 371 -11.58 -16.44 -7.98
N ARG A 372 -12.81 -16.93 -7.91
CA ARG A 372 -13.51 -17.61 -9.01
C ARG A 372 -14.34 -16.57 -9.74
N ARG A 373 -13.89 -16.16 -10.93
CA ARG A 373 -14.60 -15.15 -11.74
C ARG A 373 -15.86 -15.74 -12.37
N SER A 374 -16.77 -14.86 -12.79
CA SER A 374 -18.13 -15.18 -13.22
C SER A 374 -18.25 -16.17 -14.38
N GLY A 375 -17.25 -16.25 -15.27
CA GLY A 375 -17.22 -17.20 -16.39
C GLY A 375 -16.52 -18.53 -16.07
N SER A 376 -16.00 -18.73 -14.85
CA SER A 376 -15.19 -19.89 -14.50
C SER A 376 -16.05 -21.13 -14.18
N SER A 377 -15.95 -22.15 -15.03
CA SER A 377 -16.73 -23.39 -14.92
C SER A 377 -16.28 -24.29 -13.75
N ALA A 378 -14.98 -24.28 -13.41
CA ALA A 378 -14.44 -25.10 -12.33
C ALA A 378 -14.74 -24.45 -10.97
N ALA A 379 -15.45 -25.16 -10.09
CA ALA A 379 -15.71 -24.74 -8.71
C ALA A 379 -14.55 -25.04 -7.74
N THR A 380 -13.59 -25.86 -8.17
CA THR A 380 -12.43 -26.26 -7.37
C THR A 380 -11.16 -26.08 -8.18
N MET A 381 -10.12 -25.56 -7.54
CA MET A 381 -8.77 -25.41 -8.09
C MET A 381 -7.74 -25.80 -7.04
N THR A 382 -6.57 -26.24 -7.47
CA THR A 382 -5.44 -26.55 -6.59
C THR A 382 -4.31 -25.56 -6.86
N PHE A 383 -3.80 -24.92 -5.81
CA PHE A 383 -2.75 -23.91 -5.90
C PHE A 383 -1.47 -24.39 -5.23
N GLN A 384 -0.39 -24.52 -5.98
CA GLN A 384 0.94 -24.83 -5.45
C GLN A 384 1.53 -23.60 -4.77
N LEU A 385 1.63 -23.65 -3.44
CA LEU A 385 2.24 -22.56 -2.67
C LEU A 385 3.74 -22.46 -2.97
N LYS A 386 4.35 -21.33 -2.62
CA LYS A 386 5.71 -20.96 -2.98
C LYS A 386 6.53 -20.62 -1.73
N GLU A 387 7.80 -21.01 -1.78
CA GLU A 387 8.85 -20.61 -0.82
C GLU A 387 8.49 -20.85 0.66
N LEU A 388 7.67 -21.87 0.93
CA LEU A 388 7.42 -22.34 2.29
C LEU A 388 8.61 -23.14 2.80
N VAL A 389 8.80 -23.20 4.12
CA VAL A 389 9.79 -24.09 4.72
C VAL A 389 9.31 -25.54 4.52
N PRO A 390 10.00 -26.36 3.71
CA PRO A 390 9.50 -27.67 3.30
C PRO A 390 9.15 -28.58 4.48
N THR A 391 9.95 -28.49 5.54
CA THR A 391 9.98 -29.37 6.70
C THR A 391 9.01 -28.96 7.80
N ALA A 392 8.59 -27.70 7.80
CA ALA A 392 7.68 -27.17 8.80
C ALA A 392 6.26 -27.70 8.58
N GLN A 393 5.57 -28.02 9.67
CA GLN A 393 4.14 -28.29 9.62
C GLN A 393 3.36 -26.97 9.72
N TYR A 394 2.48 -26.74 8.76
CA TYR A 394 1.59 -25.60 8.69
C TYR A 394 0.16 -25.99 9.06
N ARG A 395 -0.45 -25.22 9.96
CA ARG A 395 -1.90 -25.20 10.13
C ARG A 395 -2.49 -24.21 9.12
N VAL A 396 -3.23 -24.72 8.16
CA VAL A 396 -3.94 -23.93 7.15
C VAL A 396 -5.41 -23.82 7.56
N ILE A 397 -5.94 -22.60 7.67
CA ILE A 397 -7.30 -22.29 8.11
C ILE A 397 -8.06 -21.65 6.95
N ASN A 398 -9.22 -22.19 6.61
CA ASN A 398 -10.18 -21.54 5.72
C ASN A 398 -10.98 -20.52 6.54
N LEU A 399 -10.84 -19.22 6.24
CA LEU A 399 -11.51 -18.16 6.98
C LEU A 399 -13.03 -18.09 6.74
N ASP A 400 -13.52 -18.69 5.65
CA ASP A 400 -14.95 -18.74 5.36
C ASP A 400 -15.68 -19.81 6.19
N THR A 401 -15.00 -20.91 6.52
CA THR A 401 -15.64 -22.07 7.19
C THR A 401 -15.11 -22.35 8.59
N GLY A 402 -13.95 -21.79 8.96
CA GLY A 402 -13.21 -22.14 10.17
C GLY A 402 -12.55 -23.52 10.14
N GLY A 403 -12.76 -24.29 9.06
CA GLY A 403 -12.11 -25.57 8.86
C GLY A 403 -10.59 -25.41 8.74
N ASN A 404 -9.84 -26.36 9.30
CA ASN A 404 -8.39 -26.33 9.21
C ASN A 404 -7.79 -27.70 8.92
N ILE A 405 -6.63 -27.68 8.27
CA ILE A 405 -5.83 -28.86 7.93
C ILE A 405 -4.38 -28.61 8.38
N PHE A 406 -3.66 -29.69 8.63
CA PHE A 406 -2.22 -29.67 8.89
C PHE A 406 -1.52 -30.30 7.69
N ARG A 407 -0.54 -29.59 7.13
CA ARG A 407 0.27 -30.05 5.99
C ARG A 407 1.70 -29.59 6.16
N PHE A 408 2.64 -30.39 5.71
CA PHE A 408 4.03 -29.94 5.60
C PHE A 408 4.18 -28.94 4.46
N GLY A 409 5.19 -28.07 4.54
CA GLY A 409 5.51 -27.11 3.48
C GLY A 409 5.71 -27.80 2.13
N TYR A 410 6.41 -28.94 2.08
CA TYR A 410 6.61 -29.68 0.84
C TYR A 410 5.29 -30.16 0.23
N GLU A 411 4.32 -30.61 1.04
CA GLU A 411 3.01 -31.03 0.54
C GLU A 411 2.24 -29.86 -0.08
N LEU A 412 2.30 -28.68 0.55
CA LEU A 412 1.64 -27.47 0.05
C LEU A 412 2.30 -26.92 -1.22
N MET A 413 3.61 -27.12 -1.39
CA MET A 413 4.33 -26.68 -2.58
C MET A 413 4.22 -27.65 -3.76
N GLU A 414 4.22 -28.96 -3.51
CA GLU A 414 4.16 -30.00 -4.55
C GLU A 414 2.71 -30.35 -4.92
N ASN A 415 1.91 -30.75 -3.93
CA ASN A 415 0.53 -31.19 -4.14
C ASN A 415 -0.44 -30.01 -4.22
N GLY A 416 -0.12 -28.91 -3.54
CA GLY A 416 -0.92 -27.69 -3.54
C GLY A 416 -2.07 -27.67 -2.54
N LEU A 417 -2.57 -26.46 -2.28
CA LEU A 417 -3.78 -26.20 -1.51
C LEU A 417 -5.00 -26.29 -2.43
N GLN A 418 -5.88 -27.26 -2.16
CA GLN A 418 -7.17 -27.36 -2.85
C GLN A 418 -8.15 -26.33 -2.28
N VAL A 419 -8.74 -25.53 -3.16
CA VAL A 419 -9.71 -24.47 -2.84
C VAL A 419 -10.99 -24.70 -3.61
N THR A 420 -12.12 -24.70 -2.91
CA THR A 420 -13.47 -24.84 -3.49
C THR A 420 -14.29 -23.58 -3.21
N ILE A 421 -14.86 -23.00 -4.26
CA ILE A 421 -15.76 -21.83 -4.21
C ILE A 421 -17.02 -22.17 -5.00
N THR A 422 -18.14 -22.37 -4.30
CA THR A 422 -19.43 -22.68 -4.91
C THR A 422 -20.08 -21.47 -5.56
N ASP A 423 -19.90 -20.29 -4.96
CA ASP A 423 -20.41 -19.01 -5.46
C ASP A 423 -19.80 -18.67 -6.84
N LEU A 424 -20.57 -17.99 -7.70
CA LEU A 424 -20.15 -17.58 -9.04
C LEU A 424 -20.68 -16.16 -9.36
N PRO A 425 -19.85 -15.11 -9.34
CA PRO A 425 -18.45 -15.11 -8.89
C PRO A 425 -18.33 -15.37 -7.38
N GLY A 426 -17.14 -15.73 -6.92
CA GLY A 426 -16.88 -15.97 -5.50
C GLY A 426 -15.41 -15.84 -5.12
N SER A 427 -15.13 -15.68 -3.83
CA SER A 427 -13.77 -15.55 -3.30
C SER A 427 -13.58 -16.40 -2.04
N ALA A 428 -12.33 -16.79 -1.80
CA ALA A 428 -11.92 -17.51 -0.59
C ALA A 428 -10.63 -16.94 -0.02
N LEU A 429 -10.52 -16.99 1.31
CA LEU A 429 -9.32 -16.62 2.06
C LEU A 429 -8.86 -17.78 2.93
N PHE A 430 -7.57 -18.07 2.86
CA PHE A 430 -6.91 -19.02 3.73
C PHE A 430 -5.72 -18.37 4.42
N THR A 431 -5.57 -18.58 5.71
CA THR A 431 -4.32 -18.26 6.41
C THR A 431 -3.57 -19.54 6.72
N TYR A 432 -2.26 -19.46 6.82
CA TYR A 432 -1.43 -20.55 7.30
C TYR A 432 -0.41 -20.05 8.31
N ARG A 433 -0.05 -20.89 9.27
CA ARG A 433 1.01 -20.62 10.25
C ARG A 433 1.74 -21.90 10.61
N ILE A 434 3.05 -21.82 10.80
CA ILE A 434 3.89 -22.88 11.34
C ILE A 434 3.38 -23.25 12.74
N THR A 435 3.20 -24.54 13.01
CA THR A 435 2.71 -25.05 14.31
C THR A 435 3.67 -25.97 15.04
N SER A 436 4.82 -26.26 14.45
CA SER A 436 5.91 -26.98 15.09
C SER A 436 7.17 -26.13 15.03
N PRO A 437 8.08 -26.27 16.00
CA PRO A 437 9.46 -25.86 15.81
C PRO A 437 10.00 -26.48 14.51
N LEU A 438 10.92 -25.80 13.83
CA LEU A 438 11.55 -26.36 12.62
C LEU A 438 12.34 -27.64 12.94
N SER A 439 12.74 -27.74 14.20
CA SER A 439 13.62 -28.77 14.77
C SER A 439 12.91 -29.91 15.50
N ASP A 440 11.58 -29.91 15.55
CA ASP A 440 10.77 -31.01 16.11
C ASP A 440 10.45 -32.03 14.99
N TYR A 441 11.35 -32.99 14.79
CA TYR A 441 11.28 -33.93 13.67
C TYR A 441 10.34 -35.10 13.93
N ASN A 442 10.20 -35.51 15.20
CA ASN A 442 9.32 -36.60 15.61
C ASN A 442 7.87 -36.14 15.92
N MET A 443 7.63 -34.82 15.94
CA MET A 443 6.35 -34.16 16.19
C MET A 443 5.74 -34.44 17.58
N ASP A 444 6.59 -34.69 18.58
CA ASP A 444 6.16 -34.87 19.96
C ASP A 444 6.05 -33.56 20.75
N ARG A 445 6.36 -32.41 20.11
CA ARG A 445 6.41 -31.06 20.67
C ARG A 445 7.50 -30.87 21.73
N GLN A 446 8.53 -31.69 21.72
CA GLN A 446 9.68 -31.57 22.60
C GLN A 446 10.94 -31.69 21.76
N ILE A 447 11.66 -30.60 21.57
CA ILE A 447 12.95 -30.68 20.89
C ILE A 447 13.96 -31.27 21.85
N ASN A 448 14.45 -32.45 21.53
CA ASN A 448 15.29 -33.21 22.43
C ASN A 448 16.36 -34.03 21.71
N LEU A 449 17.00 -34.97 22.42
CA LEU A 449 18.05 -35.81 21.86
C LEU A 449 17.55 -36.75 20.74
N GLU A 450 16.26 -37.10 20.75
CA GLU A 450 15.63 -37.85 19.66
C GLU A 450 15.62 -37.02 18.38
N ASP A 451 15.24 -35.74 18.44
CA ASP A 451 15.32 -34.83 17.29
C ASP A 451 16.75 -34.60 16.83
N PHE A 452 17.67 -34.41 17.78
CA PHE A 452 19.09 -34.30 17.47
C PHE A 452 19.60 -35.54 16.72
N SER A 453 19.06 -36.73 17.03
CA SER A 453 19.44 -37.95 16.32
C SER A 453 19.05 -37.90 14.83
N PHE A 454 17.94 -37.26 14.46
CA PHE A 454 17.58 -37.06 13.05
C PHE A 454 18.58 -36.13 12.36
N LEU A 455 18.90 -34.98 12.97
CA LEU A 455 19.91 -34.04 12.45
C LEU A 455 21.29 -34.70 12.32
N ALA A 456 21.73 -35.40 13.36
CA ALA A 456 23.03 -36.08 13.41
C ALA A 456 23.13 -37.21 12.37
N ASN A 457 22.03 -37.93 12.11
CA ASN A 457 21.98 -38.96 11.07
C ASN A 457 22.15 -38.40 9.65
N GLN A 458 21.94 -37.10 9.47
CA GLN A 458 22.04 -36.41 8.20
C GLN A 458 23.24 -35.47 8.15
N TRP A 459 24.09 -35.46 9.19
CA TRP A 459 25.22 -34.55 9.32
C TRP A 459 26.22 -34.69 8.17
N LEU A 460 26.56 -33.57 7.53
CA LEU A 460 27.40 -33.50 6.33
C LEU A 460 26.82 -34.27 5.12
N SER A 461 25.53 -34.62 5.15
CA SER A 461 24.83 -35.00 3.93
C SER A 461 24.91 -33.82 2.96
N GLY A 462 25.46 -34.07 1.76
CA GLY A 462 25.54 -33.11 0.68
C GLY A 462 24.58 -33.47 -0.45
N ILE A 463 24.07 -32.46 -1.16
CA ILE A 463 22.99 -32.58 -2.16
C ILE A 463 21.63 -32.85 -1.50
N CYS A 464 21.37 -32.14 -0.40
CA CYS A 464 20.03 -32.04 0.16
C CYS A 464 19.19 -31.21 -0.79
N GLY A 465 18.09 -31.78 -1.26
CA GLY A 465 17.19 -31.09 -2.16
C GLY A 465 15.79 -31.66 -2.07
N CYS A 466 14.92 -31.15 -2.93
CA CYS A 466 13.60 -31.70 -3.12
C CYS A 466 13.65 -33.24 -3.29
N PRO A 467 12.78 -34.01 -2.60
CA PRO A 467 11.59 -33.56 -1.84
C PRO A 467 11.78 -33.47 -0.32
N SER A 468 12.87 -33.99 0.25
CA SER A 468 12.99 -34.17 1.70
C SER A 468 14.08 -33.36 2.37
N TYR A 469 14.93 -32.63 1.63
CA TYR A 469 16.00 -31.79 2.18
C TYR A 469 16.79 -32.54 3.26
N CYS A 470 17.29 -33.72 2.89
CA CYS A 470 17.95 -34.66 3.79
C CYS A 470 17.10 -35.06 5.00
N GLY A 471 15.89 -35.58 4.76
CA GLY A 471 15.07 -36.09 5.86
C GLY A 471 14.56 -35.01 6.82
N ARG A 472 14.49 -33.76 6.34
CA ARG A 472 14.01 -32.54 7.00
C ARG A 472 15.04 -31.76 7.84
N THR A 473 16.32 -32.07 7.71
CA THR A 473 17.35 -31.57 8.63
C THR A 473 18.21 -30.45 8.06
N ASP A 474 18.08 -30.14 6.76
CA ASP A 474 18.61 -28.90 6.15
C ASP A 474 17.58 -27.79 6.41
N LEU A 475 17.77 -27.08 7.53
CA LEU A 475 16.90 -26.08 8.12
C LEU A 475 17.12 -24.69 7.52
N ASP A 476 18.34 -24.39 7.06
CA ASP A 476 18.67 -23.11 6.41
C ASP A 476 18.49 -23.14 4.87
N LEU A 477 18.18 -24.31 4.32
CA LEU A 477 17.87 -24.58 2.92
C LEU A 477 19.06 -24.32 1.99
N ASN A 478 20.30 -24.46 2.49
CA ASN A 478 21.51 -24.25 1.70
C ASN A 478 21.93 -25.50 0.87
N GLY A 479 21.26 -26.64 1.07
CA GLY A 479 21.52 -27.89 0.35
C GLY A 479 22.54 -28.81 1.01
N VAL A 480 22.98 -28.49 2.23
CA VAL A 480 23.93 -29.25 3.05
C VAL A 480 23.46 -29.19 4.50
N VAL A 481 23.56 -30.31 5.22
CA VAL A 481 23.30 -30.31 6.67
C VAL A 481 24.62 -30.05 7.41
N ASP A 482 24.76 -28.87 7.99
CA ASP A 482 25.99 -28.44 8.64
C ASP A 482 25.76 -27.64 9.94
N ILE A 483 26.78 -26.88 10.35
CA ILE A 483 26.77 -26.11 11.59
C ILE A 483 25.70 -25.01 11.61
N ALA A 484 25.28 -24.49 10.46
CA ALA A 484 24.19 -23.53 10.35
C ALA A 484 22.87 -24.16 10.77
N ASP A 485 22.57 -25.38 10.32
CA ASP A 485 21.38 -26.13 10.73
C ASP A 485 21.41 -26.47 12.20
N PHE A 486 22.58 -26.89 12.72
CA PHE A 486 22.73 -27.13 14.15
C PHE A 486 22.51 -25.88 15.00
N ALA A 487 22.85 -24.70 14.49
CA ALA A 487 22.59 -23.44 15.20
C ALA A 487 21.07 -23.15 15.28
N ILE A 488 20.32 -23.38 14.19
CA ILE A 488 18.86 -23.27 14.18
C ILE A 488 18.25 -24.31 15.14
N PHE A 489 18.75 -25.55 15.09
CA PHE A 489 18.35 -26.63 15.98
C PHE A 489 18.52 -26.28 17.47
N LEU A 490 19.69 -25.75 17.84
CA LEU A 490 19.94 -25.32 19.22
C LEU A 490 19.07 -24.13 19.63
N GLN A 491 18.82 -23.20 18.70
CA GLN A 491 17.95 -22.06 18.98
C GLN A 491 16.53 -22.53 19.30
N ASP A 492 16.00 -23.45 18.50
CA ASP A 492 14.70 -24.03 18.76
C ASP A 492 14.71 -24.86 20.06
N TRP A 493 15.75 -25.66 20.33
CA TRP A 493 15.86 -26.48 21.55
C TRP A 493 15.90 -25.62 22.83
N MET A 494 16.57 -24.47 22.79
CA MET A 494 16.64 -23.57 23.94
C MET A 494 15.38 -22.72 24.15
N THR A 495 14.43 -22.76 23.22
CA THR A 495 13.19 -21.97 23.30
C THR A 495 12.07 -22.85 23.88
N ASP A 496 11.38 -22.37 24.92
CA ASP A 496 10.17 -23.04 25.41
C ASP A 496 9.04 -22.84 24.38
N TRP A 497 8.62 -23.91 23.70
CA TRP A 497 7.58 -23.94 22.66
C TRP A 497 6.21 -24.41 23.17
#